data_AF-E6RAA3-F1
#
_entry.id   AF-E6RAA3-F1
#
_cell.length_a   1.000
_cell.length_b   1.000
_cell.length_c   1.000
_cell.angle_alpha   90.00
_cell.angle_beta   90.00
_cell.angle_gamma   90.00
#
_symmetry.space_group_name_H-M   'P 1'
#
loop_
_entity.id
_entity.type
_entity.pdbx_description
1 polymer ?
#
loop_
_entity_poly.entity_id
_entity_poly.type
_entity_poly.pdbx_seq_one_letter_code
_entity_poly.pdbx_strand_id
1 'polypeptide(L)'
;MSRPSIILHATPPLHPLPASDAESLYYAALLQLAAPDGWAFTRGDWGDNGGKLPFITHLAHPVPPAHLSSLPSFTDPDEVLEDGEKLDSACWKAYIEGTVVDIVSHTYYSLPPNYPSTIAKSQFTGLSFPMNQYIPQRIRSIVKSRLEFVGLWGLGGLNIGESDAEDEDRKRQEEQFVVGPGGTTTPRAWTGWRSGQETEKRRRKWGEQQLEQKIRAIFDPLARRLGEKTYFFGQRPTTLDLALFAQLALVLAPTLPNPLLSNILRSSYPSLVAHHDRVLKRLFSSWSTVPMVVNQTPMRTTWVETFASWLPGPSKSRTQPPSSSSTNSKADGKAQDDPSSKLKTDKQKAFERGRWLWFAGAAVSMVTYLLVSGVVAFEFGDEGEDEEWVAYEEDGEEEEDEEEEKTILEYTEEEEE
;
A
#
# COMPACT_ATOMS: atom_id res chain seq x y z
N MET A 1 9.46 1.14 -35.67
CA MET A 1 9.98 0.29 -34.58
C MET A 1 9.11 -0.96 -34.54
N SER A 2 9.72 -2.15 -34.60
CA SER A 2 8.98 -3.40 -34.39
C SER A 2 8.30 -3.35 -33.01
N ARG A 3 7.11 -3.92 -32.87
CA ARG A 3 6.50 -4.07 -31.55
C ARG A 3 7.43 -4.95 -30.69
N PRO A 4 7.69 -4.60 -29.43
CA PRO A 4 8.51 -5.43 -28.56
C PRO A 4 7.85 -6.81 -28.40
N SER A 5 8.62 -7.88 -28.57
CA SER A 5 8.13 -9.26 -28.44
C SER A 5 7.85 -9.62 -26.99
N ILE A 6 8.66 -9.08 -26.07
CA ILE A 6 8.58 -9.32 -24.63
C ILE A 6 8.11 -8.03 -23.94
N ILE A 7 7.12 -8.13 -23.08
CA ILE A 7 6.61 -7.02 -22.29
C ILE A 7 6.65 -7.41 -20.81
N LEU A 8 7.38 -6.63 -20.02
CA LEU A 8 7.44 -6.72 -18.56
C LEU A 8 6.36 -5.82 -17.97
N HIS A 9 5.39 -6.41 -17.29
CA HIS A 9 4.35 -5.71 -16.52
C HIS A 9 4.83 -5.58 -15.08
N ALA A 10 5.24 -4.39 -14.71
CA ALA A 10 5.90 -4.08 -13.44
C ALA A 10 5.02 -3.24 -12.51
N THR A 11 5.46 -3.09 -11.26
CA THR A 11 4.78 -2.19 -10.32
C THR A 11 4.92 -0.71 -10.74
N PRO A 12 4.09 0.20 -10.18
CA PRO A 12 4.21 1.62 -10.47
C PRO A 12 5.59 2.20 -10.14
N PRO A 13 6.02 3.30 -10.80
CA PRO A 13 7.36 3.85 -10.63
C PRO A 13 7.57 4.49 -9.24
N LEU A 14 8.76 4.30 -8.69
CA LEU A 14 9.25 4.98 -7.49
C LEU A 14 10.42 5.90 -7.87
N HIS A 15 10.12 7.16 -8.19
CA HIS A 15 11.12 8.08 -8.75
C HIS A 15 12.44 8.12 -7.94
N PRO A 16 13.61 7.99 -8.58
CA PRO A 16 13.87 7.97 -10.03
C PRO A 16 13.75 6.59 -10.70
N LEU A 17 13.39 5.55 -9.95
CA LEU A 17 13.30 4.18 -10.45
C LEU A 17 12.03 3.96 -11.30
N PRO A 18 12.10 3.11 -12.33
CA PRO A 18 10.96 2.77 -13.18
C PRO A 18 9.90 1.91 -12.46
N ALA A 19 10.27 1.26 -11.34
CA ALA A 19 9.40 0.40 -10.54
C ALA A 19 9.59 0.67 -9.04
N SER A 20 8.62 0.25 -8.24
CA SER A 20 8.59 0.39 -6.76
C SER A 20 9.03 -0.84 -5.99
N ASP A 21 9.32 -1.94 -6.68
CA ASP A 21 9.72 -3.24 -6.13
C ASP A 21 11.02 -3.75 -6.76
N ALA A 22 11.75 -4.57 -6.00
CA ALA A 22 13.02 -5.11 -6.48
C ALA A 22 12.83 -6.20 -7.53
N GLU A 23 11.73 -6.97 -7.47
CA GLU A 23 11.49 -8.04 -8.44
C GLU A 23 11.30 -7.47 -9.86
N SER A 24 10.56 -6.38 -10.02
CA SER A 24 10.44 -5.69 -11.32
C SER A 24 11.76 -5.12 -11.80
N LEU A 25 12.57 -4.54 -10.90
CA LEU A 25 13.90 -4.04 -11.27
C LEU A 25 14.84 -5.17 -11.67
N TYR A 26 14.76 -6.32 -11.00
CA TYR A 26 15.51 -7.52 -11.34
C TYR A 26 15.16 -8.02 -12.74
N TYR A 27 13.87 -8.17 -13.06
CA TYR A 27 13.46 -8.62 -14.41
C TYR A 27 13.77 -7.58 -15.49
N ALA A 28 13.66 -6.29 -15.19
CA ALA A 28 14.08 -5.24 -16.13
C ALA A 28 15.59 -5.34 -16.42
N ALA A 29 16.40 -5.54 -15.38
CA ALA A 29 17.84 -5.75 -15.51
C ALA A 29 18.18 -7.04 -16.27
N LEU A 30 17.44 -8.13 -16.00
CA LEU A 30 17.61 -9.43 -16.64
C LEU A 30 17.30 -9.34 -18.14
N LEU A 31 16.16 -8.77 -18.50
CA LEU A 31 15.76 -8.61 -19.90
C LEU A 31 16.68 -7.65 -20.65
N GLN A 32 17.17 -6.59 -20.01
CA GLN A 32 18.17 -5.71 -20.60
C GLN A 32 19.49 -6.44 -20.89
N LEU A 33 19.89 -7.37 -20.02
CA LEU A 33 21.12 -8.14 -20.20
C LEU A 33 20.95 -9.27 -21.23
N ALA A 34 19.82 -9.99 -21.18
CA ALA A 34 19.57 -11.22 -21.92
C ALA A 34 18.93 -10.99 -23.31
N ALA A 35 18.19 -9.89 -23.49
CA ALA A 35 17.37 -9.62 -24.68
C ALA A 35 17.22 -8.12 -24.98
N PRO A 36 18.31 -7.34 -25.13
CA PRO A 36 18.29 -5.87 -25.14
C PRO A 36 17.37 -5.25 -26.21
N ASP A 37 17.24 -5.87 -27.39
CA ASP A 37 16.51 -5.30 -28.53
C ASP A 37 15.06 -5.81 -28.68
N GLY A 38 14.57 -6.64 -27.75
CA GLY A 38 13.32 -7.38 -27.89
C GLY A 38 12.27 -7.15 -26.81
N TRP A 39 12.53 -6.26 -25.85
CA TRP A 39 11.70 -6.08 -24.66
C TRP A 39 11.26 -4.64 -24.42
N ALA A 40 10.16 -4.49 -23.68
CA ALA A 40 9.72 -3.21 -23.17
C ALA A 40 9.05 -3.34 -21.79
N PHE A 41 9.03 -2.25 -21.07
CA PHE A 41 8.50 -2.07 -19.72
C PHE A 41 7.13 -1.42 -19.79
N THR A 42 6.16 -1.95 -19.06
CA THR A 42 4.86 -1.32 -18.84
C THR A 42 4.45 -1.41 -17.38
N ARG A 43 3.58 -0.49 -16.95
CA ARG A 43 2.89 -0.60 -15.68
C ARG A 43 1.84 -1.70 -15.78
N GLY A 44 1.90 -2.69 -14.90
CA GLY A 44 0.84 -3.69 -14.72
C GLY A 44 -0.24 -3.18 -13.77
N ASP A 45 -1.44 -3.76 -13.87
CA ASP A 45 -2.52 -3.54 -12.91
C ASP A 45 -2.50 -4.63 -11.82
N TRP A 46 -2.91 -4.28 -10.61
CA TRP A 46 -3.01 -5.21 -9.49
C TRP A 46 -4.15 -6.23 -9.66
N GLY A 47 -5.03 -6.03 -10.64
CA GLY A 47 -6.02 -7.03 -11.07
C GLY A 47 -5.44 -8.12 -11.96
N ASP A 48 -4.28 -7.88 -12.59
CA ASP A 48 -3.69 -8.80 -13.55
C ASP A 48 -2.92 -9.94 -12.85
N ASN A 49 -2.77 -11.07 -13.55
CA ASN A 49 -1.97 -12.22 -13.09
C ASN A 49 -2.30 -12.68 -11.65
N GLY A 50 -3.57 -12.62 -11.25
CA GLY A 50 -4.00 -13.01 -9.90
C GLY A 50 -3.51 -12.06 -8.79
N GLY A 51 -3.14 -10.82 -9.14
CA GLY A 51 -2.60 -9.82 -8.24
C GLY A 51 -1.13 -10.00 -7.89
N LYS A 52 -0.40 -10.79 -8.68
CA LYS A 52 1.05 -10.93 -8.58
C LYS A 52 1.74 -10.10 -9.66
N LEU A 53 2.32 -8.99 -9.24
CA LEU A 53 3.26 -8.19 -10.02
C LEU A 53 4.68 -8.41 -9.48
N PRO A 54 5.72 -8.39 -10.33
CA PRO A 54 5.66 -8.28 -11.79
C PRO A 54 5.29 -9.59 -12.50
N PHE A 55 4.91 -9.49 -13.77
CA PHE A 55 4.80 -10.65 -14.68
C PHE A 55 5.27 -10.30 -16.09
N ILE A 56 5.64 -11.32 -16.85
CA ILE A 56 6.21 -11.18 -18.19
C ILE A 56 5.22 -11.76 -19.20
N THR A 57 5.06 -11.07 -20.33
CA THR A 57 4.29 -11.57 -21.47
C THR A 57 5.17 -11.60 -22.72
N HIS A 58 5.05 -12.67 -23.50
CA HIS A 58 5.65 -12.79 -24.82
C HIS A 58 4.52 -12.88 -25.85
N LEU A 59 4.48 -11.95 -26.80
CA LEU A 59 3.40 -11.86 -27.80
C LEU A 59 1.99 -11.90 -27.17
N ALA A 60 1.80 -11.16 -26.07
CA ALA A 60 0.58 -11.10 -25.26
C ALA A 60 0.19 -12.39 -24.49
N HIS A 61 1.04 -13.41 -24.49
CA HIS A 61 0.85 -14.61 -23.65
C HIS A 61 1.72 -14.54 -22.39
N PRO A 62 1.19 -14.83 -21.20
CA PRO A 62 1.99 -14.83 -19.97
C PRO A 62 3.04 -15.93 -20.02
N VAL A 63 4.27 -15.58 -19.65
CA VAL A 63 5.42 -16.51 -19.61
C VAL A 63 5.91 -16.61 -18.16
N PRO A 64 5.89 -17.81 -17.57
CA PRO A 64 6.51 -18.04 -16.26
C PRO A 64 8.02 -17.75 -16.30
N PRO A 65 8.62 -17.21 -15.22
CA PRO A 65 10.06 -16.95 -15.16
C PRO A 65 10.95 -18.17 -15.48
N ALA A 66 10.49 -19.38 -15.12
CA ALA A 66 11.19 -20.63 -15.40
C ALA A 66 11.34 -20.94 -16.90
N HIS A 67 10.50 -20.36 -17.75
CA HIS A 67 10.48 -20.60 -19.20
C HIS A 67 11.17 -19.49 -19.99
N LEU A 68 11.80 -18.50 -19.34
CA LEU A 68 12.46 -17.40 -20.05
C LEU A 68 13.61 -17.88 -20.93
N SER A 69 14.37 -18.90 -20.49
CA SER A 69 15.44 -19.52 -21.28
C SER A 69 14.97 -20.22 -22.56
N SER A 70 13.67 -20.51 -22.67
CA SER A 70 13.09 -21.11 -23.88
C SER A 70 12.73 -20.08 -24.96
N LEU A 71 12.80 -18.79 -24.66
CA LEU A 71 12.45 -17.73 -25.60
C LEU A 71 13.58 -17.56 -26.64
N PRO A 72 13.25 -17.42 -27.94
CA PRO A 72 14.26 -17.41 -29.01
C PRO A 72 15.19 -16.19 -28.95
N SER A 73 14.73 -15.08 -28.38
CA SER A 73 15.51 -13.84 -28.24
C SER A 73 16.19 -13.69 -26.89
N PHE A 74 16.12 -14.70 -26.01
CA PHE A 74 16.64 -14.64 -24.65
C PHE A 74 17.93 -15.48 -24.54
N THR A 75 19.02 -14.84 -24.15
CA THR A 75 20.29 -15.52 -23.84
C THR A 75 20.48 -15.58 -22.33
N ASP A 76 20.66 -16.77 -21.77
CA ASP A 76 20.83 -16.92 -20.32
C ASP A 76 22.18 -16.32 -19.86
N PRO A 77 22.19 -15.30 -18.98
CA PRO A 77 23.43 -14.72 -18.47
C PRO A 77 24.32 -15.72 -17.71
N ASP A 78 23.72 -16.77 -17.14
CA ASP A 78 24.41 -17.77 -16.33
C ASP A 78 24.90 -18.96 -17.18
N GLU A 79 24.65 -18.98 -18.50
CA GLU A 79 25.04 -20.09 -19.39
C GLU A 79 26.55 -20.37 -19.34
N VAL A 80 27.35 -19.30 -19.25
CA VAL A 80 28.82 -19.31 -19.24
C VAL A 80 29.40 -19.89 -17.94
N LEU A 81 28.61 -19.98 -16.88
CA LEU A 81 29.07 -20.45 -15.57
C LEU A 81 29.27 -21.97 -15.55
N GLU A 82 30.32 -22.40 -14.85
CA GLU A 82 30.53 -23.83 -14.56
C GLU A 82 29.41 -24.36 -13.63
N ASP A 83 29.14 -25.67 -13.65
CA ASP A 83 28.06 -26.25 -12.85
C ASP A 83 28.22 -25.99 -11.34
N GLY A 84 29.47 -25.96 -10.85
CA GLY A 84 29.78 -25.57 -9.47
C GLY A 84 29.49 -24.11 -9.18
N GLU A 85 29.75 -23.21 -10.14
CA GLU A 85 29.45 -21.78 -10.03
C GLU A 85 27.95 -21.50 -10.12
N LYS A 86 27.20 -22.26 -10.94
CA LYS A 86 25.73 -22.19 -11.00
C LYS A 86 25.10 -22.57 -9.67
N LEU A 87 25.62 -23.61 -9.01
CA LEU A 87 25.15 -24.01 -7.68
C LEU A 87 25.47 -22.94 -6.62
N ASP A 88 26.69 -22.40 -6.62
CA ASP A 88 27.06 -21.30 -5.72
C ASP A 88 26.22 -20.03 -5.98
N SER A 89 25.96 -19.69 -7.24
CA SER A 89 25.06 -18.60 -7.64
C SER A 89 23.65 -18.80 -7.08
N ALA A 90 23.11 -20.01 -7.15
CA ALA A 90 21.81 -20.34 -6.57
C ALA A 90 21.80 -20.18 -5.04
N CYS A 91 22.85 -20.65 -4.35
CA CYS A 91 23.00 -20.48 -2.90
C CYS A 91 23.03 -19.00 -2.49
N TRP A 92 23.80 -18.16 -3.19
CA TRP A 92 23.88 -16.73 -2.90
C TRP A 92 22.60 -15.97 -3.27
N LYS A 93 21.90 -16.37 -4.34
CA LYS A 93 20.56 -15.82 -4.64
C LYS A 93 19.57 -16.13 -3.52
N ALA A 94 19.57 -17.37 -3.01
CA ALA A 94 18.75 -17.74 -1.87
C ALA A 94 19.14 -16.95 -0.60
N TYR A 95 20.42 -16.69 -0.39
CA TYR A 95 20.89 -15.83 0.71
C TYR A 95 20.37 -14.39 0.58
N ILE A 96 20.46 -13.79 -0.61
CA ILE A 96 19.91 -12.44 -0.88
C ILE A 96 18.40 -12.42 -0.66
N GLU A 97 17.68 -13.42 -1.19
CA GLU A 97 16.23 -13.53 -1.05
C GLU A 97 15.80 -13.70 0.41
N GLY A 98 16.57 -14.42 1.23
CA GLY A 98 16.26 -14.67 2.63
C GLY A 98 16.77 -13.62 3.62
N THR A 99 17.61 -12.67 3.21
CA THR A 99 18.22 -11.70 4.14
C THR A 99 18.16 -10.26 3.64
N VAL A 100 18.66 -10.01 2.43
CA VAL A 100 18.72 -8.66 1.85
C VAL A 100 17.31 -8.16 1.53
N VAL A 101 16.43 -9.02 1.01
CA VAL A 101 15.02 -8.67 0.78
C VAL A 101 14.35 -8.25 2.08
N ASP A 102 14.64 -8.92 3.19
CA ASP A 102 14.01 -8.65 4.48
C ASP A 102 14.46 -7.31 5.06
N ILE A 103 15.75 -6.97 4.96
CA ILE A 103 16.25 -5.67 5.46
C ILE A 103 15.79 -4.49 4.58
N VAL A 104 15.69 -4.69 3.27
CA VAL A 104 15.10 -3.70 2.35
C VAL A 104 13.62 -3.52 2.65
N SER A 105 12.89 -4.62 2.83
CA SER A 105 11.46 -4.62 3.18
C SER A 105 11.22 -3.95 4.54
N HIS A 106 12.09 -4.19 5.52
CA HIS A 106 12.09 -3.47 6.80
C HIS A 106 12.20 -1.96 6.61
N THR A 107 13.16 -1.52 5.79
CA THR A 107 13.41 -0.10 5.52
C THR A 107 12.17 0.59 4.94
N TYR A 108 11.39 -0.09 4.10
CA TYR A 108 10.21 0.48 3.45
C TYR A 108 8.91 0.33 4.21
N TYR A 109 8.64 -0.85 4.79
CA TYR A 109 7.33 -1.17 5.37
C TYR A 109 7.31 -1.06 6.90
N SER A 110 8.45 -1.33 7.56
CA SER A 110 8.57 -1.33 9.01
C SER A 110 9.12 -0.02 9.57
N LEU A 111 9.61 0.92 8.77
CA LEU A 111 9.96 2.25 9.27
C LEU A 111 8.79 3.23 8.99
N PRO A 112 8.11 3.75 10.02
CA PRO A 112 6.99 4.70 9.86
C PRO A 112 7.29 5.94 9.03
N PRO A 113 8.49 6.57 9.08
CA PRO A 113 8.72 7.73 8.23
C PRO A 113 8.83 7.35 6.74
N ASN A 114 9.16 6.11 6.40
CA ASN A 114 9.41 5.67 5.03
C ASN A 114 8.15 5.16 4.34
N TYR A 115 7.35 4.32 4.99
CA TYR A 115 6.19 3.67 4.36
C TYR A 115 5.18 4.65 3.70
N PRO A 116 4.55 5.58 4.46
CA PRO A 116 3.49 6.45 3.92
C PRO A 116 4.01 7.47 2.91
N SER A 117 5.27 7.90 3.05
CA SER A 117 5.87 8.97 2.27
C SER A 117 6.49 8.51 0.95
N THR A 118 6.90 7.24 0.86
CA THR A 118 7.63 6.69 -0.30
C THR A 118 6.81 5.62 -1.02
N ILE A 119 6.90 4.37 -0.57
CA ILE A 119 6.37 3.21 -1.29
C ILE A 119 4.84 3.21 -1.31
N ALA A 120 4.17 3.50 -0.18
CA ALA A 120 2.71 3.51 -0.16
C ALA A 120 2.13 4.59 -1.07
N LYS A 121 2.75 5.78 -1.08
CA LYS A 121 2.35 6.86 -1.95
C LYS A 121 2.52 6.48 -3.42
N SER A 122 3.70 6.01 -3.82
CA SER A 122 4.01 5.70 -5.23
C SER A 122 3.30 4.46 -5.76
N GLN A 123 3.41 3.34 -5.04
CA GLN A 123 2.92 2.02 -5.42
C GLN A 123 1.39 1.97 -5.53
N PHE A 124 0.67 2.79 -4.75
CA PHE A 124 -0.80 2.74 -4.66
C PHE A 124 -1.51 3.96 -5.24
N THR A 125 -0.79 4.93 -5.83
CA THR A 125 -1.37 6.16 -6.44
C THR A 125 -2.54 5.92 -7.39
N GLY A 126 -2.52 4.82 -8.16
CA GLY A 126 -3.48 4.56 -9.24
C GLY A 126 -4.60 3.60 -8.87
N LEU A 127 -4.71 3.19 -7.62
CA LEU A 127 -5.77 2.27 -7.19
C LEU A 127 -7.11 3.01 -7.08
N SER A 128 -8.14 2.45 -7.70
CA SER A 128 -9.53 2.89 -7.53
C SER A 128 -10.10 2.36 -6.21
N PHE A 129 -11.18 2.97 -5.74
CA PHE A 129 -11.98 2.37 -4.67
C PHE A 129 -12.70 1.11 -5.21
N PRO A 130 -12.82 0.02 -4.44
CA PRO A 130 -12.37 -0.18 -3.06
C PRO A 130 -10.92 -0.70 -2.92
N MET A 131 -10.23 -0.92 -4.03
CA MET A 131 -8.88 -1.51 -4.08
C MET A 131 -7.84 -0.72 -3.27
N ASN A 132 -7.95 0.60 -3.26
CA ASN A 132 -7.06 1.48 -2.52
C ASN A 132 -7.09 1.31 -0.99
N GLN A 133 -8.12 0.67 -0.42
CA GLN A 133 -8.20 0.41 1.03
C GLN A 133 -7.56 -0.93 1.40
N TYR A 134 -7.95 -2.01 0.70
CA TYR A 134 -7.54 -3.36 1.12
C TYR A 134 -6.18 -3.80 0.56
N ILE A 135 -5.76 -3.33 -0.62
CA ILE A 135 -4.49 -3.76 -1.24
C ILE A 135 -3.28 -3.32 -0.41
N PRO A 136 -3.16 -2.04 0.01
CA PRO A 136 -2.01 -1.61 0.82
C PRO A 136 -1.92 -2.37 2.15
N GLN A 137 -3.07 -2.58 2.81
CA GLN A 137 -3.15 -3.33 4.06
C GLN A 137 -2.73 -4.78 3.88
N ARG A 138 -3.21 -5.44 2.81
CA ARG A 138 -2.85 -6.83 2.49
C ARG A 138 -1.37 -7.00 2.19
N ILE A 139 -0.77 -6.11 1.41
CA ILE A 139 0.66 -6.19 1.09
C ILE A 139 1.49 -5.96 2.35
N ARG A 140 1.14 -4.93 3.13
CA ARG A 140 1.84 -4.63 4.38
C ARG A 140 1.73 -5.76 5.40
N SER A 141 0.58 -6.42 5.52
CA SER A 141 0.40 -7.54 6.45
C SER A 141 1.21 -8.77 6.06
N ILE A 142 1.33 -9.08 4.76
CA ILE A 142 2.21 -10.15 4.26
C ILE A 142 3.66 -9.84 4.62
N VAL A 143 4.14 -8.63 4.31
CA VAL A 143 5.52 -8.22 4.63
C VAL A 143 5.76 -8.23 6.13
N LYS A 144 4.82 -7.70 6.91
CA LYS A 144 4.85 -7.72 8.38
C LYS A 144 5.04 -9.12 8.92
N SER A 145 4.18 -10.07 8.53
CA SER A 145 4.25 -11.45 9.04
C SER A 145 5.62 -12.10 8.84
N ARG A 146 6.25 -11.83 7.69
CA ARG A 146 7.62 -12.28 7.39
C ARG A 146 8.66 -11.57 8.25
N LEU A 147 8.57 -10.24 8.40
CA LEU A 147 9.53 -9.47 9.19
C LEU A 147 9.41 -9.69 10.70
N GLU A 148 8.22 -9.99 11.21
CA GLU A 148 7.98 -10.38 12.60
C GLU A 148 8.66 -11.72 12.88
N PHE A 149 8.51 -12.70 11.99
CA PHE A 149 9.19 -14.00 12.10
C PHE A 149 10.72 -13.85 12.16
N VAL A 150 11.29 -12.96 11.35
CA VAL A 150 12.75 -12.69 11.34
C VAL A 150 13.19 -11.76 12.49
N GLY A 151 12.25 -11.18 13.23
CA GLY A 151 12.53 -10.22 14.30
C GLY A 151 13.18 -8.93 13.76
N LEU A 152 12.74 -8.48 12.60
CA LEU A 152 13.10 -7.17 12.02
C LEU A 152 11.97 -6.16 12.16
N TRP A 153 10.70 -6.60 12.25
CA TRP A 153 9.59 -5.68 12.45
C TRP A 153 9.78 -4.83 13.71
N GLY A 154 9.63 -3.51 13.58
CA GLY A 154 9.80 -2.57 14.69
C GLY A 154 11.24 -2.23 15.07
N LEU A 155 12.24 -2.92 14.52
CA LEU A 155 13.66 -2.66 14.79
C LEU A 155 14.09 -1.29 14.22
N GLY A 156 15.06 -0.61 14.84
CA GLY A 156 15.39 0.77 14.47
C GLY A 156 14.48 1.83 15.12
N GLY A 157 13.58 1.40 16.01
CA GLY A 157 12.97 2.25 17.02
C GLY A 157 11.71 2.97 16.59
N LEU A 158 10.72 2.29 16.00
CA LEU A 158 9.42 2.93 15.69
C LEU A 158 8.23 2.01 15.31
N ASN A 159 8.26 0.69 15.51
CA ASN A 159 7.10 -0.18 15.20
C ASN A 159 6.94 -1.38 16.17
N ILE A 160 7.28 -1.23 17.45
CA ILE A 160 6.97 -2.26 18.48
C ILE A 160 5.49 -2.18 18.92
N GLY A 161 4.75 -1.18 18.47
CA GLY A 161 3.30 -1.09 18.59
C GLY A 161 2.69 -0.93 17.21
N GLU A 162 2.41 -2.04 16.53
CA GLU A 162 1.38 -2.01 15.49
C GLU A 162 -0.03 -2.05 16.10
N SER A 163 -0.11 -2.19 17.42
CA SER A 163 -1.19 -1.65 18.21
C SER A 163 -0.80 -0.22 18.64
N ASP A 164 -1.45 0.70 17.94
CA ASP A 164 -1.87 2.01 18.40
C ASP A 164 -0.79 3.11 18.72
N ALA A 165 -0.78 4.17 17.89
CA ALA A 165 -0.54 5.52 18.45
C ALA A 165 -1.51 5.80 19.62
N GLU A 166 -2.70 5.19 19.59
CA GLU A 166 -3.70 5.14 20.65
C GLU A 166 -3.30 4.25 21.87
N ASP A 167 -2.27 3.39 21.81
CA ASP A 167 -1.73 2.49 22.86
C ASP A 167 -0.57 3.20 23.47
N GLU A 168 0.23 3.89 22.66
CA GLU A 168 1.18 4.85 23.19
C GLU A 168 0.43 5.98 23.90
N ASP A 169 -0.69 6.47 23.35
CA ASP A 169 -1.54 7.46 24.02
C ASP A 169 -2.31 6.85 25.21
N ARG A 170 -2.81 5.61 25.11
CA ARG A 170 -3.44 4.87 26.22
C ARG A 170 -2.43 4.54 27.31
N LYS A 171 -1.24 4.05 26.98
CA LYS A 171 -0.13 3.87 27.94
C LYS A 171 0.35 5.19 28.49
N ARG A 172 0.40 6.27 27.72
CA ARG A 172 0.69 7.61 28.25
C ARG A 172 -0.40 8.05 29.22
N GLN A 173 -1.67 7.74 28.97
CA GLN A 173 -2.78 8.00 29.86
C GLN A 173 -2.74 7.09 31.10
N GLU A 174 -2.37 5.82 30.97
CA GLU A 174 -2.23 4.86 32.08
C GLU A 174 -0.99 5.18 32.94
N GLU A 175 0.13 5.53 32.32
CA GLU A 175 1.37 5.95 32.98
C GLU A 175 1.26 7.33 33.65
N GLN A 176 0.23 8.11 33.30
CA GLN A 176 -0.12 9.37 34.00
C GLN A 176 -0.67 9.11 35.40
N PHE A 177 -1.11 7.90 35.75
CA PHE A 177 -1.64 7.57 37.07
C PHE A 177 -0.81 6.50 37.78
N VAL A 178 -0.55 6.68 39.07
CA VAL A 178 0.08 5.68 39.95
C VAL A 178 -0.96 5.25 40.98
N VAL A 179 -1.12 3.93 41.14
CA VAL A 179 -1.94 3.33 42.19
C VAL A 179 -1.10 3.20 43.46
N GLY A 180 -1.49 3.89 44.53
CA GLY A 180 -0.86 3.78 45.83
C GLY A 180 -1.21 2.47 46.56
N PRO A 181 -0.46 2.11 47.62
CA PRO A 181 -0.84 1.03 48.52
C PRO A 181 -2.16 1.42 49.21
N GLY A 182 -3.27 0.77 48.81
CA GLY A 182 -4.63 1.15 49.20
C GLY A 182 -5.59 1.44 48.05
N GLY A 183 -5.13 1.35 46.79
CA GLY A 183 -5.99 1.46 45.61
C GLY A 183 -6.29 2.89 45.14
N THR A 184 -5.74 3.91 45.79
CA THR A 184 -5.90 5.31 45.38
C THR A 184 -5.08 5.61 44.12
N THR A 185 -5.76 5.99 43.04
CA THR A 185 -5.14 6.49 41.79
C THR A 185 -4.77 7.96 41.97
N THR A 186 -3.48 8.27 41.93
CA THR A 186 -2.99 9.66 41.94
C THR A 186 -2.27 9.96 40.63
N PRO A 187 -2.39 11.17 40.07
CA PRO A 187 -1.59 11.54 38.92
C PRO A 187 -0.12 11.44 39.31
N ARG A 188 0.64 10.66 38.56
CA ARG A 188 2.07 10.43 38.77
C ARG A 188 2.74 11.79 38.83
N ALA A 189 3.43 12.07 39.94
CA ALA A 189 4.16 13.33 40.11
C ALA A 189 5.00 13.59 38.87
N TRP A 190 4.65 14.67 38.17
CA TRP A 190 5.12 15.05 36.85
C TRP A 190 6.65 14.97 36.76
N THR A 191 7.18 13.83 36.29
CA THR A 191 8.57 13.75 35.86
C THR A 191 8.60 14.50 34.53
N GLY A 192 9.06 15.75 34.55
CA GLY A 192 8.81 16.72 33.47
C GLY A 192 9.06 16.19 32.05
N TRP A 193 8.42 16.84 31.07
CA TRP A 193 8.39 16.55 29.61
C TRP A 193 9.66 15.93 28.97
N ARG A 194 10.84 16.09 29.57
CA ARG A 194 12.12 15.54 29.11
C ARG A 194 12.34 14.06 29.46
N SER A 195 11.79 13.54 30.55
CA SER A 195 12.07 12.16 31.02
C SER A 195 11.67 11.09 29.98
N GLY A 196 10.44 11.19 29.43
CA GLY A 196 9.96 10.28 28.39
C GLY A 196 10.64 10.47 27.03
N GLN A 197 11.05 11.70 26.70
CA GLN A 197 11.79 11.96 25.47
C GLN A 197 13.21 11.37 25.52
N GLU A 198 13.86 11.38 26.68
CA GLU A 198 15.20 10.82 26.86
C GLU A 198 15.20 9.29 26.84
N THR A 199 14.19 8.65 27.43
CA THR A 199 14.02 7.18 27.34
C THR A 199 13.74 6.74 25.90
N GLU A 200 12.86 7.44 25.18
CA GLU A 200 12.55 7.16 23.78
C GLU A 200 13.79 7.32 22.88
N LYS A 201 14.51 8.43 23.04
CA LYS A 201 15.76 8.67 22.29
C LYS A 201 16.79 7.57 22.55
N ARG A 202 16.90 7.10 23.81
CA ARG A 202 17.80 5.97 24.15
C ARG A 202 17.35 4.68 23.50
N ARG A 203 16.05 4.36 23.55
CA ARG A 203 15.49 3.15 22.91
C ARG A 203 15.68 3.18 21.40
N ARG A 204 15.43 4.33 20.76
CA ARG A 204 15.66 4.53 19.34
C ARG A 204 17.13 4.33 18.97
N LYS A 205 18.06 4.99 19.67
CA LYS A 205 19.50 4.81 19.44
C LYS A 205 19.94 3.36 19.61
N TRP A 206 19.43 2.67 20.63
CA TRP A 206 19.68 1.24 20.82
C TRP A 206 19.14 0.40 19.66
N GLY A 207 17.90 0.67 19.23
CA GLY A 207 17.29 0.00 18.08
C GLY A 207 18.04 0.24 16.78
N GLU A 208 18.53 1.46 16.55
CA GLU A 208 19.38 1.82 15.40
C GLU A 208 20.73 1.08 15.46
N GLN A 209 21.35 0.93 16.63
CA GLN A 209 22.57 0.13 16.81
C GLN A 209 22.35 -1.36 16.53
N GLN A 210 21.24 -1.92 17.02
CA GLN A 210 20.88 -3.32 16.75
C GLN A 210 20.60 -3.53 15.26
N LEU A 211 19.91 -2.59 14.62
CA LEU A 211 19.68 -2.60 13.18
C LEU A 211 21.00 -2.53 12.41
N GLU A 212 21.91 -1.64 12.79
CA GLU A 212 23.24 -1.54 12.19
C GLU A 212 24.03 -2.84 12.32
N GLN A 213 24.01 -3.50 13.49
CA GLN A 213 24.65 -4.81 13.66
C GLN A 213 24.06 -5.87 12.73
N LYS A 214 22.73 -5.91 12.58
CA LYS A 214 22.06 -6.83 11.63
C LYS A 214 22.42 -6.51 10.19
N ILE A 215 22.43 -5.24 9.79
CA ILE A 215 22.85 -4.79 8.46
C ILE A 215 24.27 -5.29 8.19
N ARG A 216 25.19 -5.11 9.14
CA ARG A 216 26.57 -5.56 8.98
C ARG A 216 26.67 -7.07 8.81
N ALA A 217 25.95 -7.84 9.63
CA ALA A 217 25.91 -9.29 9.51
C ALA A 217 25.40 -9.79 8.15
N ILE A 218 24.50 -9.04 7.49
CA ILE A 218 23.95 -9.36 6.17
C ILE A 218 24.91 -8.97 5.03
N PHE A 219 25.51 -7.79 5.09
CA PHE A 219 26.33 -7.28 3.99
C PHE A 219 27.81 -7.67 4.08
N ASP A 220 28.35 -8.01 5.25
CA ASP A 220 29.74 -8.47 5.40
C ASP A 220 30.06 -9.71 4.56
N PRO A 221 29.24 -10.78 4.53
CA PRO A 221 29.49 -11.93 3.67
C PRO A 221 29.47 -11.58 2.19
N LEU A 222 28.54 -10.72 1.75
CA LEU A 222 28.42 -10.28 0.36
C LEU A 222 29.63 -9.43 -0.06
N ALA A 223 30.04 -8.49 0.78
CA ALA A 223 31.21 -7.65 0.55
C ALA A 223 32.49 -8.48 0.50
N ARG A 224 32.64 -9.46 1.40
CA ARG A 224 33.77 -10.40 1.40
C ARG A 224 33.79 -11.29 0.16
N ARG A 225 32.61 -11.77 -0.28
CA ARG A 225 32.47 -12.61 -1.48
C ARG A 225 32.81 -11.83 -2.75
N LEU A 226 32.36 -10.58 -2.86
CA LEU A 226 32.69 -9.70 -3.98
C LEU A 226 34.19 -9.35 -3.97
N GLY A 227 34.74 -8.99 -2.81
CA GLY A 227 36.14 -8.60 -2.67
C GLY A 227 36.49 -7.45 -3.62
N GLU A 228 37.58 -7.63 -4.37
CA GLU A 228 38.05 -6.67 -5.38
C GLU A 228 37.52 -6.98 -6.80
N LYS A 229 36.65 -7.99 -6.94
CA LYS A 229 36.13 -8.39 -8.25
C LYS A 229 35.14 -7.35 -8.79
N THR A 230 35.06 -7.26 -10.11
CA THR A 230 34.09 -6.43 -10.81
C THR A 230 32.66 -6.89 -10.57
N TYR A 231 32.44 -8.20 -10.70
CA TYR A 231 31.19 -8.95 -10.49
C TYR A 231 31.50 -10.25 -9.73
N PHE A 232 30.49 -10.95 -9.21
CA PHE A 232 30.69 -12.13 -8.35
C PHE A 232 31.49 -13.26 -9.03
N PHE A 233 31.20 -13.53 -10.30
CA PHE A 233 31.82 -14.61 -11.09
C PHE A 233 32.77 -14.09 -12.20
N GLY A 234 33.32 -12.88 -12.04
CA GLY A 234 34.35 -12.35 -12.93
C GLY A 234 33.97 -11.04 -13.62
N GLN A 235 34.10 -10.99 -14.94
CA GLN A 235 34.04 -9.74 -15.73
C GLN A 235 32.67 -9.45 -16.36
N ARG A 236 31.73 -10.39 -16.29
CA ARG A 236 30.36 -10.20 -16.79
C ARG A 236 29.36 -10.26 -15.63
N PRO A 237 28.31 -9.40 -15.65
CA PRO A 237 27.24 -9.52 -14.68
C PRO A 237 26.47 -10.83 -14.91
N THR A 238 26.17 -11.51 -13.81
CA THR A 238 25.37 -12.75 -13.76
C THR A 238 24.02 -12.48 -13.11
N THR A 239 23.10 -13.45 -13.12
CA THR A 239 21.80 -13.28 -12.45
C THR A 239 21.96 -12.98 -10.94
N LEU A 240 23.03 -13.46 -10.30
CA LEU A 240 23.37 -13.12 -8.92
C LEU A 240 23.67 -11.62 -8.75
N ASP A 241 24.48 -11.06 -9.65
CA ASP A 241 24.79 -9.62 -9.64
C ASP A 241 23.52 -8.79 -9.83
N LEU A 242 22.60 -9.25 -10.70
CA LEU A 242 21.32 -8.59 -10.94
C LEU A 242 20.39 -8.65 -9.72
N ALA A 243 20.36 -9.79 -9.02
CA ALA A 243 19.54 -9.97 -7.82
C ALA A 243 19.97 -9.01 -6.71
N LEU A 244 21.28 -8.88 -6.46
CA LEU A 244 21.80 -7.90 -5.51
C LEU A 244 21.57 -6.47 -5.98
N PHE A 245 21.86 -6.20 -7.26
CA PHE A 245 21.68 -4.89 -7.86
C PHE A 245 20.26 -4.35 -7.68
N ALA A 246 19.23 -5.18 -7.92
CA ALA A 246 17.84 -4.76 -7.80
C ALA A 246 17.47 -4.33 -6.36
N GLN A 247 17.96 -5.05 -5.35
CA GLN A 247 17.76 -4.70 -3.94
C GLN A 247 18.50 -3.40 -3.56
N LEU A 248 19.76 -3.28 -3.98
CA LEU A 248 20.56 -2.09 -3.72
C LEU A 248 20.00 -0.86 -4.44
N ALA A 249 19.46 -1.02 -5.65
CA ALA A 249 18.85 0.06 -6.42
C ALA A 249 17.68 0.69 -5.69
N LEU A 250 16.81 -0.13 -5.06
CA LEU A 250 15.72 0.39 -4.22
C LEU A 250 16.26 1.28 -3.10
N VAL A 251 17.34 0.91 -2.43
CA VAL A 251 17.80 1.69 -1.28
C VAL A 251 18.66 2.90 -1.66
N LEU A 252 19.46 2.78 -2.72
CA LEU A 252 20.48 3.77 -3.07
C LEU A 252 19.97 4.86 -4.01
N ALA A 253 18.98 4.57 -4.86
CA ALA A 253 18.51 5.52 -5.87
C ALA A 253 17.49 6.57 -5.36
N PRO A 254 16.43 6.21 -4.61
CA PRO A 254 15.45 7.17 -4.11
C PRO A 254 15.92 7.86 -2.83
N THR A 255 15.36 9.04 -2.58
CA THR A 255 15.56 9.77 -1.33
C THR A 255 14.59 9.26 -0.26
N LEU A 256 15.13 8.58 0.77
CA LEU A 256 14.33 8.05 1.88
C LEU A 256 14.30 9.04 3.06
N PRO A 257 13.13 9.28 3.69
CA PRO A 257 13.04 10.14 4.89
C PRO A 257 13.91 9.66 6.05
N ASN A 258 14.00 8.35 6.25
CA ASN A 258 14.99 7.72 7.09
C ASN A 258 16.01 6.97 6.21
N PRO A 259 17.18 7.57 5.92
CA PRO A 259 18.22 7.01 5.08
C PRO A 259 19.24 6.14 5.85
N LEU A 260 18.87 5.53 6.99
CA LEU A 260 19.82 4.75 7.81
C LEU A 260 20.55 3.68 6.99
N LEU A 261 19.80 2.82 6.27
CA LEU A 261 20.40 1.74 5.49
C LEU A 261 21.28 2.27 4.35
N SER A 262 20.83 3.30 3.63
CA SER A 262 21.61 3.89 2.54
C SER A 262 22.88 4.56 3.05
N ASN A 263 22.84 5.20 4.22
CA ASN A 263 24.01 5.79 4.87
C ASN A 263 25.03 4.74 5.30
N ILE A 264 24.58 3.60 5.86
CA ILE A 264 25.47 2.50 6.23
C ILE A 264 26.08 1.86 4.99
N LEU A 265 25.30 1.62 3.92
CA LEU A 265 25.83 1.09 2.66
C LEU A 265 26.90 2.00 2.05
N ARG A 266 26.65 3.32 2.03
CA ARG A 266 27.60 4.30 1.50
C ARG A 266 28.86 4.45 2.35
N SER A 267 28.75 4.35 3.67
CA SER A 267 29.89 4.54 4.58
C SER A 267 30.72 3.26 4.77
N SER A 268 30.07 2.11 4.91
CA SER A 268 30.70 0.86 5.33
C SER A 268 30.92 -0.12 4.17
N TYR A 269 30.14 -0.01 3.09
CA TYR A 269 30.18 -0.94 1.95
C TYR A 269 30.38 -0.25 0.59
N PRO A 270 31.44 0.57 0.42
CA PRO A 270 31.68 1.28 -0.83
C PRO A 270 31.91 0.34 -2.03
N SER A 271 32.43 -0.88 -1.80
CA SER A 271 32.61 -1.88 -2.86
C SER A 271 31.27 -2.36 -3.45
N LEU A 272 30.25 -2.54 -2.61
CA LEU A 272 28.90 -2.92 -3.03
C LEU A 272 28.17 -1.76 -3.74
N VAL A 273 28.36 -0.53 -3.26
CA VAL A 273 27.84 0.66 -3.94
C VAL A 273 28.48 0.82 -5.32
N ALA A 274 29.80 0.63 -5.42
CA ALA A 274 30.51 0.67 -6.69
C ALA A 274 30.07 -0.48 -7.62
N HIS A 275 29.76 -1.66 -7.09
CA HIS A 275 29.17 -2.77 -7.84
C HIS A 275 27.81 -2.40 -8.43
N HIS A 276 26.91 -1.85 -7.60
CA HIS A 276 25.62 -1.33 -8.06
C HIS A 276 25.80 -0.33 -9.22
N ASP A 277 26.70 0.65 -9.07
CA ASP A 277 26.91 1.68 -10.09
C ASP A 277 27.51 1.11 -11.39
N ARG A 278 28.36 0.08 -11.30
CA ARG A 278 28.88 -0.65 -12.47
C ARG A 278 27.78 -1.42 -13.20
N VAL A 279 26.92 -2.12 -12.47
CA VAL A 279 25.79 -2.85 -13.06
C VAL A 279 24.82 -1.85 -13.72
N LEU A 280 24.48 -0.76 -13.03
CA LEU A 280 23.62 0.29 -13.58
C LEU A 280 24.18 0.81 -14.91
N LYS A 281 25.43 1.30 -14.92
CA LYS A 281 26.07 1.84 -16.13
C LYS A 281 26.16 0.83 -17.27
N ARG A 282 26.30 -0.46 -16.96
CA ARG A 282 26.38 -1.53 -17.96
C ARG A 282 25.03 -1.80 -18.63
N LEU A 283 23.94 -1.70 -17.88
CA LEU A 283 22.59 -2.02 -18.35
C LEU A 283 21.87 -0.78 -18.90
N PHE A 284 21.98 0.34 -18.20
CA PHE A 284 21.25 1.57 -18.45
C PHE A 284 22.17 2.79 -18.31
N SER A 285 22.17 3.69 -19.30
CA SER A 285 22.84 5.00 -19.15
C SER A 285 22.23 5.82 -17.99
N SER A 286 20.92 5.66 -17.81
CA SER A 286 20.12 6.20 -16.71
C SER A 286 18.83 5.39 -16.58
N TRP A 287 18.16 5.45 -15.42
CA TRP A 287 16.84 4.83 -15.25
C TRP A 287 15.77 5.35 -16.24
N SER A 288 15.96 6.54 -16.81
CA SER A 288 15.09 7.09 -17.85
C SER A 288 15.28 6.45 -19.24
N THR A 289 16.33 5.64 -19.43
CA THR A 289 16.63 4.96 -20.70
C THR A 289 15.89 3.62 -20.81
N VAL A 290 15.21 3.17 -19.76
CA VAL A 290 14.45 1.92 -19.76
C VAL A 290 13.40 1.96 -20.89
N PRO A 291 13.34 0.95 -21.77
CA PRO A 291 12.43 0.95 -22.91
C PRO A 291 10.98 0.86 -22.43
N MET A 292 10.26 1.98 -22.38
CA MET A 292 8.86 2.02 -21.93
C MET A 292 7.90 1.79 -23.10
N VAL A 293 6.88 0.95 -22.89
CA VAL A 293 5.70 0.93 -23.77
C VAL A 293 4.93 2.23 -23.54
N VAL A 294 4.77 3.03 -24.60
CA VAL A 294 3.89 4.21 -24.55
C VAL A 294 2.44 3.73 -24.51
N ASN A 295 1.96 3.43 -23.31
CA ASN A 295 0.54 3.16 -23.09
C ASN A 295 -0.19 4.49 -22.88
N GLN A 296 -1.25 4.69 -23.66
CA GLN A 296 -2.20 5.78 -23.44
C GLN A 296 -2.70 5.68 -22.01
N THR A 297 -2.65 6.78 -21.28
CA THR A 297 -3.09 6.89 -19.89
C THR A 297 -4.42 6.16 -19.70
N PRO A 298 -4.55 5.20 -18.78
CA PRO A 298 -5.87 4.70 -18.42
C PRO A 298 -6.70 5.90 -17.96
N MET A 299 -7.89 6.06 -18.53
CA MET A 299 -8.82 7.11 -18.10
C MET A 299 -9.00 6.99 -16.59
N ARG A 300 -8.84 8.12 -15.88
CA ARG A 300 -9.16 8.19 -14.46
C ARG A 300 -10.63 7.83 -14.32
N THR A 301 -10.93 6.63 -13.83
CA THR A 301 -12.30 6.27 -13.48
C THR A 301 -12.72 7.18 -12.34
N THR A 302 -13.64 8.09 -12.64
CA THR A 302 -14.14 9.05 -11.64
C THR A 302 -14.97 8.27 -10.61
N TRP A 303 -15.01 8.71 -9.35
CA TRP A 303 -15.81 8.07 -8.29
C TRP A 303 -17.24 7.72 -8.72
N VAL A 304 -17.83 8.56 -9.57
CA VAL A 304 -19.15 8.37 -10.18
C VAL A 304 -19.24 7.06 -11.00
N GLU A 305 -18.20 6.70 -11.76
CA GLU A 305 -18.16 5.48 -12.57
C GLU A 305 -17.99 4.22 -11.71
N THR A 306 -17.17 4.31 -10.65
CA THR A 306 -17.02 3.23 -9.66
C THR A 306 -18.34 2.96 -8.93
N PHE A 307 -19.02 4.00 -8.43
CA PHE A 307 -20.32 3.85 -7.79
C PHE A 307 -21.42 3.41 -8.77
N ALA A 308 -21.39 3.90 -10.02
CA ALA A 308 -22.33 3.46 -11.05
C ALA A 308 -22.16 1.99 -11.42
N SER A 309 -20.94 1.44 -11.33
CA SER A 309 -20.69 0.01 -11.56
C SER A 309 -21.16 -0.90 -10.41
N TRP A 310 -21.24 -0.35 -9.18
CA TRP A 310 -21.69 -1.08 -8.00
C TRP A 310 -23.21 -1.05 -7.83
N LEU A 311 -23.87 0.00 -8.34
CA LEU A 311 -25.32 0.03 -8.42
C LEU A 311 -25.78 -0.96 -9.51
N PRO A 312 -26.68 -1.92 -9.21
CA PRO A 312 -27.30 -2.75 -10.24
C PRO A 312 -28.14 -1.83 -11.15
N GLY A 313 -27.52 -1.35 -12.22
CA GLY A 313 -28.22 -0.61 -13.26
C GLY A 313 -29.27 -1.50 -13.93
N PRO A 314 -30.40 -0.94 -14.39
CA PRO A 314 -31.36 -1.71 -15.17
C PRO A 314 -30.63 -2.28 -16.38
N SER A 315 -30.74 -3.58 -16.59
CA SER A 315 -30.16 -4.30 -17.72
C SER A 315 -30.48 -3.58 -19.02
N LYS A 316 -29.57 -2.74 -19.51
CA LYS A 316 -29.56 -2.35 -20.92
C LYS A 316 -28.98 -3.56 -21.63
N SER A 317 -29.88 -4.41 -22.12
CA SER A 317 -29.57 -5.39 -23.14
C SER A 317 -28.71 -4.70 -24.19
N ARG A 318 -27.44 -5.09 -24.21
CA ARG A 318 -26.52 -4.72 -25.27
C ARG A 318 -27.00 -5.47 -26.50
N THR A 319 -27.93 -4.88 -27.24
CA THR A 319 -28.29 -5.31 -28.57
C THR A 319 -27.06 -5.12 -29.45
N GLN A 320 -26.29 -6.19 -29.62
CA GLN A 320 -25.40 -6.29 -30.77
C GLN A 320 -26.27 -6.25 -32.03
N PRO A 321 -25.93 -5.45 -33.05
CA PRO A 321 -26.55 -5.60 -34.35
C PRO A 321 -26.06 -6.93 -34.95
N PRO A 322 -26.94 -7.86 -35.35
CA PRO A 322 -26.50 -9.08 -36.01
C PRO A 322 -26.03 -8.75 -37.43
N SER A 323 -24.78 -9.09 -37.72
CA SER A 323 -24.29 -9.25 -39.08
C SER A 323 -25.09 -10.34 -39.79
N SER A 324 -25.54 -10.01 -40.99
CA SER A 324 -26.23 -10.88 -41.93
C SER A 324 -25.51 -12.21 -42.17
N SER A 325 -26.20 -13.32 -41.93
CA SER A 325 -26.17 -14.46 -42.87
C SER A 325 -27.41 -15.31 -42.69
N SER A 326 -28.09 -15.52 -43.80
CA SER A 326 -29.19 -16.44 -44.02
C SER A 326 -28.80 -17.87 -43.68
N THR A 327 -29.70 -18.64 -43.06
CA THR A 327 -30.23 -19.87 -43.66
C THR A 327 -31.45 -20.36 -42.89
N ASN A 328 -32.29 -21.05 -43.63
CA ASN A 328 -33.68 -21.35 -43.39
C ASN A 328 -33.80 -22.80 -42.92
N SER A 329 -34.48 -23.08 -41.82
CA SER A 329 -35.09 -24.40 -41.59
C SER A 329 -36.19 -24.35 -40.53
N LYS A 330 -37.39 -24.74 -40.97
CA LYS A 330 -38.59 -25.12 -40.21
C LYS A 330 -38.31 -26.17 -39.13
N ALA A 331 -39.00 -26.04 -37.99
CA ALA A 331 -39.66 -27.10 -37.20
C ALA A 331 -40.14 -26.43 -35.89
N ASP A 332 -41.44 -26.16 -35.74
CA ASP A 332 -42.47 -27.02 -35.14
C ASP A 332 -42.60 -26.84 -33.61
N GLY A 333 -43.77 -26.33 -33.21
CA GLY A 333 -44.51 -26.83 -32.05
C GLY A 333 -44.11 -26.35 -30.65
N LYS A 334 -44.73 -25.26 -30.19
CA LYS A 334 -45.77 -25.24 -29.14
C LYS A 334 -45.86 -23.86 -28.50
N ALA A 335 -47.03 -23.24 -28.67
CA ALA A 335 -47.50 -22.20 -27.76
C ALA A 335 -47.72 -22.84 -26.38
N GLN A 336 -46.98 -22.37 -25.39
CA GLN A 336 -47.32 -22.55 -24.00
C GLN A 336 -47.23 -21.16 -23.37
N ASP A 337 -48.40 -20.55 -23.18
CA ASP A 337 -48.58 -19.41 -22.29
C ASP A 337 -48.03 -19.78 -20.92
N ASP A 338 -47.08 -18.99 -20.41
CA ASP A 338 -46.76 -18.95 -18.99
C ASP A 338 -46.86 -17.49 -18.49
N PRO A 339 -47.80 -17.18 -17.59
CA PRO A 339 -48.14 -15.82 -17.20
C PRO A 339 -47.38 -15.44 -15.93
N SER A 340 -46.36 -14.56 -16.02
CA SER A 340 -45.97 -13.79 -14.83
C SER A 340 -45.15 -12.54 -15.17
N SER A 341 -45.78 -11.52 -15.75
CA SER A 341 -45.44 -10.15 -15.34
C SER A 341 -45.90 -10.01 -13.89
N LYS A 342 -45.04 -10.31 -12.92
CA LYS A 342 -45.36 -10.09 -11.50
C LYS A 342 -45.63 -8.60 -11.31
N LEU A 343 -46.91 -8.24 -11.26
CA LEU A 343 -47.38 -6.98 -10.69
C LEU A 343 -46.75 -6.90 -9.29
N LYS A 344 -45.77 -6.00 -9.12
CA LYS A 344 -45.13 -5.74 -7.83
C LYS A 344 -46.25 -5.55 -6.79
N THR A 345 -46.31 -6.44 -5.80
CA THR A 345 -47.29 -6.38 -4.71
C THR A 345 -47.18 -5.04 -4.01
N ASP A 346 -48.29 -4.42 -3.63
CA ASP A 346 -48.29 -3.04 -3.10
C ASP A 346 -47.40 -2.86 -1.86
N LYS A 347 -47.14 -3.94 -1.11
CA LYS A 347 -46.16 -3.97 -0.02
C LYS A 347 -44.71 -3.73 -0.48
N GLN A 348 -44.31 -4.24 -1.65
CA GLN A 348 -42.98 -4.01 -2.20
C GLN A 348 -42.82 -2.57 -2.71
N LYS A 349 -43.87 -1.98 -3.28
CA LYS A 349 -43.87 -0.55 -3.66
C LYS A 349 -43.83 0.37 -2.44
N ALA A 350 -44.52 0.02 -1.36
CA ALA A 350 -44.46 0.74 -0.10
C ALA A 350 -43.07 0.68 0.53
N PHE A 351 -42.40 -0.48 0.48
CA PHE A 351 -41.02 -0.63 0.95
C PHE A 351 -40.01 0.16 0.09
N GLU A 352 -40.17 0.16 -1.24
CA GLU A 352 -39.36 0.98 -2.14
C GLU A 352 -39.53 2.48 -1.85
N ARG A 353 -40.76 2.95 -1.59
CA ARG A 353 -41.05 4.34 -1.20
C ARG A 353 -40.47 4.70 0.16
N GLY A 354 -40.63 3.82 1.16
CA GLY A 354 -40.07 4.02 2.50
C GLY A 354 -38.55 4.12 2.47
N ARG A 355 -37.89 3.32 1.64
CA ARG A 355 -36.44 3.38 1.44
C ARG A 355 -35.99 4.70 0.79
N TRP A 356 -36.71 5.17 -0.23
CA TRP A 356 -36.42 6.48 -0.85
C TRP A 356 -36.69 7.65 0.10
N LEU A 357 -37.75 7.58 0.92
CA LEU A 357 -38.03 8.54 1.98
C LEU A 357 -36.93 8.58 3.04
N TRP A 358 -36.42 7.41 3.44
CA TRP A 358 -35.31 7.32 4.38
C TRP A 358 -34.03 7.94 3.81
N PHE A 359 -33.68 7.64 2.55
CA PHE A 359 -32.53 8.26 1.89
C PHE A 359 -32.68 9.78 1.75
N ALA A 360 -33.88 10.27 1.42
CA ALA A 360 -34.15 11.70 1.35
C ALA A 360 -34.02 12.36 2.73
N GLY A 361 -34.56 11.74 3.79
CA GLY A 361 -34.44 12.23 5.16
C GLY A 361 -32.99 12.29 5.64
N ALA A 362 -32.19 11.26 5.35
CA ALA A 362 -30.76 11.22 5.68
C ALA A 362 -29.93 12.28 4.93
N ALA A 363 -30.27 12.55 3.66
CA ALA A 363 -29.61 13.60 2.89
C ALA A 363 -29.93 15.00 3.45
N VAL A 364 -31.19 15.25 3.79
CA VAL A 364 -31.61 16.53 4.39
C VAL A 364 -30.94 16.72 5.75
N SER A 365 -30.92 15.70 6.62
CA SER A 365 -30.29 15.82 7.94
C SER A 365 -28.78 16.06 7.85
N MET A 366 -28.10 15.45 6.88
CA MET A 366 -26.68 15.70 6.62
C MET A 366 -26.42 17.14 6.16
N VAL A 367 -27.26 17.69 5.26
CA VAL A 367 -27.15 19.09 4.84
C VAL A 367 -27.43 20.03 6.01
N THR A 368 -28.47 19.77 6.80
CA THR A 368 -28.78 20.56 8.01
C THR A 368 -27.63 20.52 9.01
N TYR A 369 -27.00 19.35 9.23
CA TYR A 369 -25.84 19.24 10.11
C TYR A 369 -24.64 20.03 9.59
N LEU A 370 -24.36 20.00 8.28
CA LEU A 370 -23.29 20.78 7.68
C LEU A 370 -23.52 22.30 7.78
N LEU A 371 -24.78 22.73 7.72
CA LEU A 371 -25.17 24.13 7.94
C LEU A 371 -25.05 24.54 9.41
N VAL A 372 -25.56 23.73 10.35
CA VAL A 372 -25.55 24.02 11.80
C VAL A 372 -24.14 23.91 12.40
N SER A 373 -23.32 22.98 11.92
CA SER A 373 -21.95 22.79 12.42
C SER A 373 -20.97 23.89 11.99
N GLY A 374 -21.39 24.83 11.12
CA GLY A 374 -20.56 25.96 10.68
C GLY A 374 -19.38 25.56 9.79
N VAL A 375 -19.37 24.34 9.24
CA VAL A 375 -18.30 23.83 8.37
C VAL A 375 -18.32 24.50 6.98
N VAL A 376 -19.43 25.11 6.59
CA VAL A 376 -19.58 25.86 5.33
C VAL A 376 -20.11 27.26 5.64
N ALA A 377 -19.28 28.28 5.50
CA ALA A 377 -19.70 29.69 5.52
C ALA A 377 -20.13 30.10 4.11
N PHE A 378 -21.40 30.48 3.94
CA PHE A 378 -21.88 31.09 2.71
C PHE A 378 -21.68 32.60 2.82
N GLU A 379 -20.70 33.13 2.07
CA GLU A 379 -20.52 34.57 1.86
C GLU A 379 -21.50 35.00 0.76
N PHE A 380 -22.65 35.53 1.16
CA PHE A 380 -23.60 36.14 0.24
C PHE A 380 -23.12 37.55 -0.10
N GLY A 381 -22.77 37.76 -1.37
CA GLY A 381 -22.42 39.08 -1.90
C GLY A 381 -23.60 40.04 -1.81
N ASP A 382 -23.31 41.19 -1.21
CA ASP A 382 -24.16 42.36 -0.98
C ASP A 382 -24.68 42.96 -2.29
N GLU A 383 -26.00 42.94 -2.51
CA GLU A 383 -26.73 43.89 -3.34
C GLU A 383 -28.16 44.07 -2.78
N GLY A 384 -28.37 45.16 -2.02
CA GLY A 384 -29.47 46.10 -2.24
C GLY A 384 -30.86 45.83 -1.65
N GLU A 385 -31.20 46.68 -0.67
CA GLU A 385 -32.53 47.28 -0.39
C GLU A 385 -33.63 46.45 0.32
N ASP A 386 -33.77 46.77 1.61
CA ASP A 386 -34.98 47.10 2.40
C ASP A 386 -36.26 46.25 2.25
N GLU A 387 -36.71 45.67 3.37
CA GLU A 387 -38.04 45.99 3.93
C GLU A 387 -38.18 45.47 5.37
N GLU A 388 -38.56 46.42 6.23
CA GLU A 388 -38.81 46.36 7.66
C GLU A 388 -40.13 45.64 8.00
N TRP A 389 -40.11 44.67 8.93
CA TRP A 389 -41.30 44.25 9.68
C TRP A 389 -40.94 44.02 11.15
N VAL A 390 -41.47 44.88 12.00
CA VAL A 390 -41.44 44.83 13.48
C VAL A 390 -42.75 44.23 13.99
N ALA A 391 -42.67 43.30 14.97
CA ALA A 391 -43.74 42.88 15.91
C ALA A 391 -43.38 41.50 16.50
N TYR A 392 -43.39 41.17 17.79
CA TYR A 392 -43.62 41.81 19.09
C TYR A 392 -42.87 40.95 20.13
N GLU A 393 -42.31 41.56 21.18
CA GLU A 393 -41.95 40.87 22.42
C GLU A 393 -43.22 40.69 23.26
N GLU A 394 -43.45 39.48 23.79
CA GLU A 394 -44.36 39.26 24.91
C GLU A 394 -43.61 38.39 25.94
N ASP A 395 -43.20 39.06 27.01
CA ASP A 395 -42.65 38.45 28.22
C ASP A 395 -43.72 37.61 28.93
N GLY A 396 -43.31 36.43 29.38
CA GLY A 396 -44.05 35.59 30.32
C GLY A 396 -43.07 34.94 31.28
N GLU A 397 -42.74 35.66 32.35
CA GLU A 397 -42.16 35.10 33.57
C GLU A 397 -43.17 34.13 34.21
N GLU A 398 -42.71 33.00 34.74
CA GLU A 398 -43.04 32.53 36.10
C GLU A 398 -42.25 31.25 36.46
N GLU A 399 -41.91 31.17 37.73
CA GLU A 399 -40.95 30.30 38.41
C GLU A 399 -41.54 28.95 38.89
N GLU A 400 -40.69 28.14 39.53
CA GLU A 400 -40.98 27.05 40.49
C GLU A 400 -41.63 25.78 39.90
N ASP A 401 -41.30 24.54 40.23
CA ASP A 401 -40.41 23.83 41.17
C ASP A 401 -40.38 22.38 40.64
N GLU A 402 -39.31 21.59 40.86
CA GLU A 402 -39.51 20.16 41.08
C GLU A 402 -38.28 19.51 41.74
N GLU A 403 -38.61 18.73 42.77
CA GLU A 403 -37.81 18.32 43.92
C GLU A 403 -36.76 17.24 43.65
N GLU A 404 -35.75 17.25 44.52
CA GLU A 404 -34.75 16.21 44.72
C GLU A 404 -35.37 14.88 45.20
N GLU A 405 -34.96 13.74 44.63
CA GLU A 405 -34.94 12.49 45.40
C GLU A 405 -33.65 11.71 45.14
N LYS A 406 -32.78 11.74 46.16
CA LYS A 406 -31.46 11.11 46.22
C LYS A 406 -31.56 9.91 47.14
N THR A 407 -31.53 8.69 46.61
CA THR A 407 -31.41 7.47 47.42
C THR A 407 -29.93 7.09 47.59
N ILE A 408 -29.41 7.35 48.78
CA ILE A 408 -28.10 6.88 49.27
C ILE A 408 -28.35 5.58 50.06
N LEU A 409 -27.61 4.52 49.72
CA LEU A 409 -27.48 3.31 50.54
C LEU A 409 -26.20 3.44 51.36
N GLU A 410 -26.36 3.52 52.68
CA GLU A 410 -25.27 3.46 53.66
C GLU A 410 -25.50 2.23 54.55
N TYR A 411 -24.50 1.34 54.60
CA TYR A 411 -24.40 0.25 55.58
C TYR A 411 -23.31 0.65 56.57
N THR A 412 -23.64 0.66 57.86
CA THR A 412 -22.67 0.78 58.96
C THR A 412 -22.79 -0.44 59.86
N GLU A 413 -21.64 -1.03 60.16
CA GLU A 413 -21.44 -2.16 61.06
C GLU A 413 -21.68 -1.74 62.52
N GLU A 414 -22.40 -2.57 63.28
CA GLU A 414 -22.43 -2.56 64.74
C GLU A 414 -21.54 -3.70 65.25
N GLU A 415 -20.53 -3.37 66.05
CA GLU A 415 -19.87 -4.31 66.96
C GLU A 415 -20.33 -4.05 68.40
N GLU A 416 -20.46 -5.16 69.10
CA GLU A 416 -20.99 -5.36 70.45
C GLU A 416 -20.13 -4.71 71.56
N GLU A 417 -20.83 -4.22 72.59
CA GLU A 417 -20.50 -4.53 73.99
C GLU A 417 -21.80 -4.75 74.80
#